data_AF-A0A971KBG4-F1
#
_entry.id   AF-A0A971KBG4-F1
#
_cell.length_a   1.000
_cell.length_b   1.000
_cell.length_c   1.000
_cell.angle_alpha   90.00
_cell.angle_beta   90.00
_cell.angle_gamma   90.00
#
_symmetry.space_group_name_H-M   'P 1'
#
loop_
_entity.id
_entity.type
_entity.pdbx_description
1 polymer ?
#
loop_
_entity_poly.entity_id
_entity_poly.type
_entity_poly.pdbx_seq_one_letter_code
_entity_poly.pdbx_strand_id
1 'polypeptide(L)'
;MRKRLGLMILIVALVTVFFTGCGKNDTEPASDQSSDVATGDLQDGNYLVKMPVSDHGNYPMAKMEVKDGEIVSFEYVEILATSGEEKNEDNYNYPEGLEVIKNLNEQFNEKKDLDEVDFDAVSGATHTKENFKNIVNELLAKAAKGEVYEPVYKDGKYTAKADEESHGWLAEVVVVVRDGQIVGVDYFEVAVEDMESNKVVFDEDKKPVMGDDGKPETEPVEVKAGDRKSVDNYAYLDSLEVIKQVQKQIIDNNGTENLDLDGITGATNTRDTMIELVEKALEGAK
;
A
#
# COMPACT_ATOMS: atom_id res chain seq x y z
N MET A 1 -58.53 53.93 -18.21
CA MET A 1 -57.73 54.37 -17.03
C MET A 1 -57.15 53.13 -16.36
N ARG A 2 -55.85 53.20 -15.99
CA ARG A 2 -55.03 52.25 -15.19
C ARG A 2 -54.60 50.95 -15.93
N LYS A 3 -53.37 50.88 -16.50
CA LYS A 3 -52.04 50.52 -15.91
C LYS A 3 -52.01 49.02 -15.51
N ARG A 4 -51.08 48.12 -15.86
CA ARG A 4 -49.72 48.06 -16.47
C ARG A 4 -49.51 46.60 -16.94
N LEU A 5 -48.97 46.32 -18.14
CA LEU A 5 -47.57 45.95 -18.46
C LEU A 5 -47.04 44.66 -17.78
N GLY A 6 -46.62 43.67 -18.58
CA GLY A 6 -45.80 42.54 -18.15
C GLY A 6 -45.75 41.35 -19.11
N LEU A 7 -44.73 41.35 -19.97
CA LEU A 7 -44.35 40.34 -20.97
C LEU A 7 -43.73 39.08 -20.29
N MET A 8 -44.01 37.86 -20.74
CA MET A 8 -42.96 36.83 -21.01
C MET A 8 -43.50 35.52 -21.58
N ILE A 9 -42.64 34.96 -22.43
CA ILE A 9 -42.73 33.81 -23.32
C ILE A 9 -42.62 32.49 -22.54
N LEU A 10 -43.40 31.48 -22.90
CA LEU A 10 -43.21 30.09 -22.47
C LEU A 10 -43.00 29.20 -23.70
N ILE A 11 -41.81 28.62 -23.81
CA ILE A 11 -41.40 27.63 -24.80
C ILE A 11 -41.63 26.24 -24.19
N VAL A 12 -42.41 25.39 -24.85
CA VAL A 12 -42.30 23.92 -24.72
C VAL A 12 -42.56 23.28 -26.08
N ALA A 13 -41.51 22.74 -26.70
CA ALA A 13 -41.54 21.82 -27.83
C ALA A 13 -40.50 20.74 -27.51
N LEU A 14 -40.88 19.50 -27.14
CA LEU A 14 -41.27 18.34 -27.96
C LEU A 14 -40.10 17.76 -28.80
N VAL A 15 -39.96 16.42 -28.77
CA VAL A 15 -39.26 15.52 -29.73
C VAL A 15 -37.76 15.29 -29.40
N THR A 16 -37.12 14.10 -29.34
CA THR A 16 -37.43 12.67 -29.54
C THR A 16 -36.32 11.82 -28.93
N VAL A 17 -36.65 10.58 -28.55
CA VAL A 17 -35.75 9.47 -28.22
C VAL A 17 -35.14 8.87 -29.50
N PHE A 18 -33.82 8.63 -29.51
CA PHE A 18 -33.17 7.72 -30.46
C PHE A 18 -32.51 6.57 -29.69
N PHE A 19 -32.82 5.35 -30.13
CA PHE A 19 -32.24 4.08 -29.72
C PHE A 19 -30.76 3.99 -30.13
N THR A 20 -29.89 3.55 -29.22
CA THR A 20 -28.58 3.00 -29.55
C THR A 20 -28.55 1.51 -29.23
N GLY A 21 -28.23 0.71 -30.25
CA GLY A 21 -28.09 -0.74 -30.17
C GLY A 21 -26.70 -1.17 -29.70
N CYS A 22 -26.65 -2.32 -29.03
CA CYS A 22 -25.43 -3.01 -28.63
C CYS A 22 -24.70 -3.63 -29.83
N GLY A 23 -23.36 -3.65 -29.77
CA GLY A 23 -22.56 -4.47 -30.67
C GLY A 23 -21.05 -4.39 -30.44
N LYS A 24 -20.55 -5.32 -29.60
CA LYS A 24 -19.20 -5.94 -29.61
C LYS A 24 -18.04 -5.17 -28.96
N ASN A 25 -17.60 -5.68 -27.81
CA ASN A 25 -16.40 -5.28 -27.07
C ASN A 25 -15.20 -6.13 -27.51
N ASP A 26 -14.23 -5.50 -28.16
CA ASP A 26 -12.83 -5.91 -28.15
C ASP A 26 -12.09 -4.81 -27.37
N THR A 27 -11.55 -5.16 -26.20
CA THR A 27 -10.85 -4.22 -25.30
C THR A 27 -9.37 -4.19 -25.65
N GLU A 28 -8.92 -3.09 -26.24
CA GLU A 28 -7.54 -2.60 -26.14
C GLU A 28 -7.42 -1.63 -24.94
N PRO A 29 -6.24 -1.54 -24.30
CA PRO A 29 -6.07 -0.79 -23.06
C PRO A 29 -6.08 0.72 -23.32
N ALA A 30 -6.81 1.45 -22.49
CA ALA A 30 -6.86 2.91 -22.50
C ALA A 30 -5.50 3.47 -22.07
N SER A 31 -4.82 4.11 -23.03
CA SER A 31 -3.76 5.07 -22.77
C SER A 31 -4.37 6.40 -22.30
N ASP A 32 -3.73 6.97 -21.29
CA ASP A 32 -3.60 8.41 -21.07
C ASP A 32 -4.88 9.18 -20.69
N GLN A 33 -5.11 9.27 -19.38
CA GLN A 33 -5.72 10.46 -18.80
C GLN A 33 -4.71 11.11 -17.86
N SER A 34 -3.78 11.86 -18.44
CA SER A 34 -3.24 13.04 -17.78
C SER A 34 -4.41 13.96 -17.44
N SER A 35 -4.86 13.92 -16.18
CA SER A 35 -5.74 14.94 -15.63
C SER A 35 -4.89 16.16 -15.36
N ASP A 36 -4.97 17.13 -16.27
CA ASP A 36 -4.49 18.50 -16.09
C ASP A 36 -5.17 19.06 -14.82
N VAL A 37 -4.50 18.98 -13.68
CA VAL A 37 -5.03 19.50 -12.40
C VAL A 37 -4.89 21.01 -12.47
N ALA A 38 -6.01 21.67 -12.77
CA ALA A 38 -6.11 23.11 -12.64
C ALA A 38 -5.60 23.54 -11.26
N THR A 39 -4.56 24.37 -11.24
CA THR A 39 -4.06 25.12 -10.09
C THR A 39 -5.13 26.08 -9.60
N GLY A 40 -6.20 25.54 -9.00
CA GLY A 40 -7.05 26.30 -8.09
C GLY A 40 -6.24 26.68 -6.85
N ASP A 41 -6.66 27.74 -6.16
CA ASP A 41 -6.03 28.16 -4.90
C ASP A 41 -5.94 26.96 -3.94
N LEU A 42 -4.72 26.51 -3.63
CA LEU A 42 -4.50 25.39 -2.72
C LEU A 42 -5.04 25.76 -1.33
N GLN A 43 -5.79 24.87 -0.71
CA GLN A 43 -6.31 25.12 0.64
C GLN A 43 -5.22 24.84 1.67
N ASP A 44 -5.12 25.68 2.70
CA ASP A 44 -4.18 25.49 3.80
C ASP A 44 -4.46 24.18 4.56
N GLY A 45 -3.39 23.48 4.92
CA GLY A 45 -3.50 22.23 5.67
C GLY A 45 -2.31 21.30 5.48
N ASN A 46 -2.39 20.17 6.18
CA ASN A 46 -1.49 19.04 5.99
C ASN A 46 -2.20 18.01 5.11
N TYR A 47 -1.47 17.44 4.18
CA TYR A 47 -1.97 16.44 3.24
C TYR A 47 -1.03 15.24 3.24
N LEU A 48 -1.59 14.06 3.08
CA LEU A 48 -0.86 12.80 3.06
C LEU A 48 -1.48 11.88 2.02
N VAL A 49 -0.63 11.25 1.23
CA VAL A 49 -1.02 10.19 0.28
C VAL A 49 -0.14 8.98 0.55
N LYS A 50 -0.79 7.82 0.63
CA LYS A 50 -0.16 6.51 0.79
C LYS A 50 -0.67 5.63 -0.36
N MET A 51 0.23 5.14 -1.21
CA MET A 51 -0.16 4.20 -2.27
C MET A 51 -0.19 2.76 -1.77
N PRO A 52 -0.87 1.85 -2.48
CA PRO A 52 -0.92 0.44 -2.11
C PRO A 52 0.46 -0.26 -2.11
N VAL A 53 0.60 -1.28 -1.25
CA VAL A 53 1.78 -2.16 -1.22
C VAL A 53 1.99 -2.87 -2.56
N SER A 54 3.16 -2.71 -3.16
CA SER A 54 3.53 -3.42 -4.38
C SER A 54 3.78 -4.91 -4.12
N ASP A 55 3.84 -5.70 -5.19
CA ASP A 55 4.17 -7.13 -5.10
C ASP A 55 5.63 -7.36 -4.63
N HIS A 56 6.44 -6.31 -4.63
CA HIS A 56 7.80 -6.31 -4.07
C HIS A 56 7.83 -5.92 -2.57
N GLY A 57 6.68 -5.84 -1.89
CA GLY A 57 6.60 -5.58 -0.46
C GLY A 57 7.04 -4.17 -0.04
N ASN A 58 6.93 -3.20 -0.95
CA ASN A 58 7.23 -1.79 -0.67
C ASN A 58 6.22 -0.86 -1.33
N TYR A 59 6.10 0.36 -0.84
CA TYR A 59 5.17 1.36 -1.38
C TYR A 59 5.62 2.78 -1.11
N PRO A 60 5.20 3.74 -1.95
CA PRO A 60 5.47 5.15 -1.74
C PRO A 60 4.43 5.82 -0.83
N MET A 61 4.88 6.81 -0.07
CA MET A 61 4.07 7.67 0.77
C MET A 61 4.64 9.08 0.72
N ALA A 62 3.79 10.10 0.73
CA ALA A 62 4.25 11.47 0.85
C ALA A 62 3.35 12.36 1.68
N LYS A 63 3.95 13.41 2.21
CA LYS A 63 3.33 14.46 3.01
C LYS A 63 3.58 15.82 2.37
N MET A 64 2.58 16.69 2.44
CA MET A 64 2.66 18.05 1.93
C MET A 64 1.96 19.01 2.90
N GLU A 65 2.58 20.14 3.20
CA GLU A 65 1.98 21.23 3.97
C GLU A 65 1.74 22.44 3.07
N VAL A 66 0.53 23.00 3.10
CA VAL A 66 0.13 24.23 2.41
C VAL A 66 -0.18 25.31 3.44
N LYS A 67 0.36 26.52 3.24
CA LYS A 67 0.08 27.73 4.03
C LYS A 67 -0.06 28.93 3.12
N ASP A 68 -1.07 29.76 3.37
CA ASP A 68 -1.37 30.93 2.54
C ASP A 68 -1.50 30.59 1.04
N GLY A 69 -1.99 29.38 0.73
CA GLY A 69 -2.09 28.85 -0.63
C GLY A 69 -0.78 28.38 -1.28
N GLU A 70 0.34 28.37 -0.55
CA GLU A 70 1.66 27.95 -1.04
C GLU A 70 2.12 26.64 -0.39
N ILE A 71 2.82 25.79 -1.15
CA ILE A 71 3.42 24.56 -0.62
C ILE A 71 4.68 24.91 0.17
N VAL A 72 4.64 24.77 1.49
CA VAL A 72 5.75 25.13 2.39
C VAL A 72 6.64 23.94 2.77
N SER A 73 6.11 22.72 2.71
CA SER A 73 6.87 21.50 3.00
C SER A 73 6.38 20.34 2.14
N PHE A 74 7.30 19.47 1.72
CA PHE A 74 7.01 18.25 1.00
C PHE A 74 8.04 17.17 1.34
N GLU A 75 7.58 15.95 1.57
CA GLU A 75 8.41 14.78 1.85
C GLU A 75 7.83 13.56 1.15
N TYR A 76 8.60 12.92 0.26
CA TYR A 76 8.28 11.66 -0.42
C TYR A 76 9.24 10.57 0.03
N VAL A 77 8.70 9.42 0.43
CA VAL A 77 9.46 8.26 0.89
C VAL A 77 8.92 6.99 0.26
N GLU A 78 9.77 5.96 0.15
CA GLU A 78 9.34 4.60 -0.16
C GLU A 78 9.61 3.72 1.06
N ILE A 79 8.61 2.93 1.47
CA ILE A 79 8.58 2.21 2.74
C ILE A 79 8.58 0.70 2.47
N LEU A 80 9.33 -0.06 3.27
CA LEU A 80 9.29 -1.52 3.28
C LEU A 80 8.12 -1.99 4.16
N ALA A 81 7.15 -2.68 3.57
CA ALA A 81 5.87 -2.99 4.21
C ALA A 81 5.99 -3.91 5.44
N THR A 82 7.03 -4.75 5.52
CA THR A 82 7.24 -5.62 6.69
C THR A 82 7.80 -4.83 7.87
N SER A 83 8.84 -4.00 7.65
CA SER A 83 9.48 -3.28 8.76
C SER A 83 8.84 -1.94 9.09
N GLY A 84 8.15 -1.32 8.13
CA GLY A 84 7.68 0.07 8.20
C GLY A 84 8.79 1.11 8.06
N GLU A 85 10.02 0.66 7.79
CA GLU A 85 11.17 1.54 7.57
C GLU A 85 11.15 2.12 6.15
N GLU A 86 11.63 3.35 6.04
CA GLU A 86 11.96 3.94 4.76
C GLU A 86 13.15 3.22 4.13
N LYS A 87 13.14 3.09 2.81
CA LYS A 87 14.28 2.58 2.04
C LYS A 87 15.49 3.46 2.28
N ASN A 88 16.60 2.83 2.66
CA ASN A 88 17.88 3.47 2.90
C ASN A 88 19.04 2.52 2.55
N GLU A 89 20.28 2.98 2.70
CA GLU A 89 21.48 2.21 2.35
C GLU A 89 21.64 0.92 3.16
N ASP A 90 21.09 0.85 4.38
CA ASP A 90 21.20 -0.32 5.26
C ASP A 90 20.17 -1.41 4.94
N ASN A 91 19.00 -1.03 4.39
CA ASN A 91 17.88 -1.95 4.16
C ASN A 91 17.46 -2.12 2.68
N TYR A 92 18.05 -1.37 1.76
CA TYR A 92 17.69 -1.41 0.34
C TYR A 92 18.90 -1.36 -0.60
N ASN A 93 19.23 -2.52 -1.19
CA ASN A 93 20.40 -2.69 -2.05
C ASN A 93 20.15 -2.28 -3.51
N TYR A 94 19.73 -1.02 -3.72
CA TYR A 94 19.63 -0.40 -5.05
C TYR A 94 19.93 1.11 -4.94
N PRO A 95 21.21 1.49 -4.92
CA PRO A 95 21.65 2.87 -4.68
C PRO A 95 21.04 3.90 -5.62
N GLU A 96 20.87 3.56 -6.90
CA GLU A 96 20.28 4.45 -7.91
C GLU A 96 18.82 4.79 -7.56
N GLY A 97 18.07 3.85 -6.96
CA GLY A 97 16.72 4.12 -6.47
C GLY A 97 16.70 5.12 -5.33
N LEU A 98 17.64 5.01 -4.39
CA LEU A 98 17.78 5.95 -3.27
C LEU A 98 18.18 7.35 -3.75
N GLU A 99 19.07 7.43 -4.74
CA GLU A 99 19.48 8.70 -5.36
C GLU A 99 18.31 9.38 -6.07
N VAL A 100 17.47 8.61 -6.80
CA VAL A 100 16.26 9.13 -7.43
C VAL A 100 15.28 9.69 -6.38
N ILE A 101 15.01 8.97 -5.29
CA ILE A 101 14.13 9.45 -4.20
C ILE A 101 14.64 10.78 -3.64
N LYS A 102 15.94 10.86 -3.34
CA LYS A 102 16.57 12.07 -2.82
C LYS A 102 16.46 13.23 -3.81
N ASN A 103 16.81 13.00 -5.07
CA ASN A 103 16.80 14.02 -6.11
C ASN A 103 15.38 14.56 -6.36
N LEU A 104 14.36 13.71 -6.38
CA LEU A 104 12.96 14.14 -6.56
C LEU A 104 12.48 15.02 -5.40
N ASN A 105 12.82 14.67 -4.16
CA ASN A 105 12.52 15.48 -2.98
C ASN A 105 13.20 16.85 -3.06
N GLU A 106 14.48 16.91 -3.42
CA GLU A 106 15.24 18.15 -3.57
C GLU A 106 14.62 19.05 -4.64
N GLN A 107 14.40 18.50 -5.84
CA GLN A 107 13.84 19.26 -6.96
C GLN A 107 12.45 19.81 -6.67
N PHE A 108 11.55 19.00 -6.12
CA PHE A 108 10.18 19.46 -5.86
C PHE A 108 10.12 20.44 -4.69
N ASN A 109 11.00 20.31 -3.69
CA ASN A 109 11.09 21.32 -2.63
C ASN A 109 11.68 22.65 -3.10
N GLU A 110 12.50 22.66 -4.15
CA GLU A 110 12.99 23.90 -4.76
C GLU A 110 11.94 24.54 -5.67
N LYS A 111 11.31 23.74 -6.52
CA LYS A 111 10.45 24.22 -7.61
C LYS A 111 9.00 24.40 -7.21
N LYS A 112 8.49 23.54 -6.32
CA LYS A 112 7.07 23.47 -5.90
C LYS A 112 6.08 23.31 -7.07
N ASP A 113 6.58 22.89 -8.22
CA ASP A 113 5.85 22.66 -9.45
C ASP A 113 6.33 21.32 -10.03
N LEU A 114 5.38 20.43 -10.30
CA LEU A 114 5.66 19.09 -10.82
C LEU A 114 6.18 19.15 -12.26
N ASP A 115 5.72 20.11 -13.06
CA ASP A 115 6.11 20.26 -14.47
C ASP A 115 7.53 20.77 -14.61
N GLU A 116 8.06 21.42 -13.58
CA GLU A 116 9.44 21.88 -13.56
C GLU A 116 10.43 20.78 -13.13
N VAL A 117 9.98 19.64 -12.58
CA VAL A 117 10.86 18.54 -12.14
C VAL A 117 11.52 17.86 -13.34
N ASP A 118 12.85 17.77 -13.32
CA ASP A 118 13.63 17.02 -14.32
C ASP A 118 13.71 15.55 -13.89
N PHE A 119 12.81 14.73 -14.45
CA PHE A 119 12.76 13.30 -14.18
C PHE A 119 13.92 12.50 -14.82
N ASP A 120 14.72 13.12 -15.69
CA ASP A 120 15.85 12.47 -16.36
C ASP A 120 17.19 12.82 -15.72
N ALA A 121 17.21 13.69 -14.71
CA ALA A 121 18.40 14.11 -13.98
C ALA A 121 19.19 12.95 -13.37
N VAL A 122 18.49 11.90 -12.91
CA VAL A 122 19.08 10.65 -12.40
C VAL A 122 18.50 9.48 -13.19
N SER A 123 19.34 8.61 -13.74
CA SER A 123 18.89 7.47 -14.54
C SER A 123 18.30 6.34 -13.68
N GLY A 124 17.40 5.53 -14.24
CA GLY A 124 16.82 4.37 -13.56
C GLY A 124 15.57 4.69 -12.74
N ALA A 125 15.19 3.73 -11.88
CA ALA A 125 14.02 3.79 -10.98
C ALA A 125 12.73 4.35 -11.62
N THR A 126 12.37 3.84 -12.81
CA THR A 126 11.19 4.32 -13.56
C THR A 126 9.91 4.32 -12.72
N HIS A 127 9.65 3.24 -11.96
CA HIS A 127 8.47 3.17 -11.12
C HIS A 127 8.47 4.18 -9.97
N THR A 128 9.62 4.48 -9.37
CA THR A 128 9.74 5.54 -8.35
C THR A 128 9.33 6.90 -8.92
N LYS A 129 9.75 7.21 -10.15
CA LYS A 129 9.39 8.46 -10.84
C LYS A 129 7.91 8.54 -11.19
N GLU A 130 7.33 7.42 -11.66
CA GLU A 130 5.90 7.32 -11.94
C GLU A 130 5.08 7.50 -10.66
N ASN A 131 5.45 6.80 -9.59
CA ASN A 131 4.82 6.90 -8.28
C ASN A 131 4.89 8.32 -7.72
N PHE A 132 6.03 8.98 -7.85
CA PHE A 132 6.21 10.37 -7.44
C PHE A 132 5.22 11.30 -8.14
N LYS A 133 5.09 11.21 -9.47
CA LYS A 133 4.11 12.01 -10.24
C LYS A 133 2.69 11.77 -9.76
N ASN A 134 2.32 10.51 -9.57
CA ASN A 134 0.98 10.12 -9.13
C ASN A 134 0.66 10.68 -7.74
N ILE A 135 1.58 10.51 -6.78
CA ILE A 135 1.42 11.01 -5.41
C ILE A 135 1.33 12.54 -5.37
N VAL A 136 2.19 13.25 -6.10
CA VAL A 136 2.15 14.72 -6.13
C VAL A 136 0.83 15.21 -6.71
N ASN A 137 0.38 14.64 -7.83
CA ASN A 137 -0.92 14.98 -8.42
C ASN A 137 -2.08 14.71 -7.46
N GLU A 138 -2.05 13.60 -6.72
CA GLU A 138 -3.07 13.30 -5.72
C GLU A 138 -3.04 14.28 -4.54
N LEU A 139 -1.85 14.62 -4.03
CA LEU A 139 -1.68 15.63 -2.98
C LEU A 139 -2.22 17.00 -3.40
N LEU A 140 -1.88 17.45 -4.62
CA LEU A 140 -2.39 18.70 -5.19
C LEU A 140 -3.92 18.67 -5.35
N ALA A 141 -4.47 17.56 -5.83
CA ALA A 141 -5.92 17.38 -5.97
C ALA A 141 -6.63 17.39 -4.60
N LYS A 142 -6.04 16.78 -3.57
CA LYS A 142 -6.55 16.84 -2.18
C LYS A 142 -6.49 18.27 -1.63
N ALA A 143 -5.38 18.97 -1.86
CA ALA A 143 -5.21 20.35 -1.43
C ALA A 143 -6.17 21.32 -2.11
N ALA A 144 -6.41 21.17 -3.42
CA ALA A 144 -7.40 21.96 -4.14
C ALA A 144 -8.84 21.75 -3.62
N LYS A 145 -9.13 20.56 -3.08
CA LYS A 145 -10.44 20.21 -2.50
C LYS A 145 -10.55 20.50 -1.00
N GLY A 146 -9.45 20.85 -0.33
CA GLY A 146 -9.40 20.98 1.14
C GLY A 146 -9.61 19.66 1.87
N GLU A 147 -9.24 18.52 1.26
CA GLU A 147 -9.25 17.19 1.89
C GLU A 147 -8.04 17.04 2.84
N VAL A 148 -8.04 17.82 3.92
CA VAL A 148 -6.96 17.82 4.92
C VAL A 148 -6.82 16.45 5.58
N TYR A 149 -5.57 16.08 5.85
CA TYR A 149 -5.23 14.83 6.51
C TYR A 149 -5.41 14.92 8.03
N GLU A 150 -6.01 13.89 8.60
CA GLU A 150 -6.18 13.73 10.05
C GLU A 150 -5.63 12.36 10.48
N PRO A 151 -4.68 12.30 11.43
CA PRO A 151 -4.10 11.05 11.90
C PRO A 151 -5.12 10.22 12.69
N VAL A 152 -5.17 8.91 12.42
CA VAL A 152 -6.15 7.99 13.03
C VAL A 152 -5.57 7.24 14.23
N TYR A 153 -4.26 7.00 14.23
CA TYR A 153 -3.54 6.29 15.28
C TYR A 153 -2.48 7.17 15.93
N LYS A 154 -2.09 6.79 17.15
CA LYS A 154 -0.87 7.28 17.78
C LYS A 154 0.33 6.57 17.18
N ASP A 155 1.38 7.33 16.91
CA ASP A 155 2.63 6.79 16.40
C ASP A 155 3.31 5.89 17.43
N GLY A 156 3.90 4.81 16.95
CA GLY A 156 4.56 3.83 17.81
C GLY A 156 4.79 2.49 17.16
N LYS A 157 5.46 1.62 17.92
CA LYS A 157 5.64 0.21 17.60
C LYS A 157 4.81 -0.61 18.58
N TYR A 158 3.84 -1.33 18.06
CA TYR A 158 2.87 -2.10 18.82
C TYR A 158 3.09 -3.58 18.58
N THR A 159 2.95 -4.41 19.61
CA THR A 159 3.17 -5.85 19.49
C THR A 159 2.06 -6.62 20.16
N ALA A 160 1.78 -7.80 19.62
CA ALA A 160 0.89 -8.78 20.23
C ALA A 160 1.43 -10.18 19.98
N LYS A 161 1.07 -11.10 20.87
CA LYS A 161 1.37 -12.53 20.77
C LYS A 161 0.09 -13.32 20.97
N ALA A 162 0.00 -14.47 20.31
CA ALA A 162 -1.02 -15.46 20.57
C ALA A 162 -0.87 -16.01 22.00
N ASP A 163 -1.98 -16.44 22.59
CA ASP A 163 -1.99 -16.97 23.96
C ASP A 163 -1.52 -18.44 24.01
N GLU A 164 -1.69 -19.18 22.92
CA GLU A 164 -1.29 -20.59 22.77
C GLU A 164 -0.55 -20.79 21.44
N GLU A 165 0.39 -21.74 21.40
CA GLU A 165 1.03 -22.18 20.17
C GLU A 165 0.13 -23.09 19.32
N SER A 166 0.36 -23.10 18.01
CA SER A 166 -0.26 -24.03 17.08
C SER A 166 0.82 -24.92 16.47
N HIS A 167 0.76 -26.22 16.74
CA HIS A 167 1.69 -27.22 16.20
C HIS A 167 3.17 -26.89 16.46
N GLY A 168 3.47 -26.38 17.66
CA GLY A 168 4.83 -25.98 18.06
C GLY A 168 5.25 -24.58 17.62
N TRP A 169 4.36 -23.79 17.02
CA TRP A 169 4.64 -22.43 16.56
C TRP A 169 3.78 -21.39 17.29
N LEU A 170 4.43 -20.39 17.89
CA LEU A 170 3.76 -19.27 18.57
C LEU A 170 3.71 -18.06 17.64
N ALA A 171 2.51 -17.55 17.35
CA ALA A 171 2.31 -16.39 16.50
C ALA A 171 2.56 -15.07 17.24
N GLU A 172 3.24 -14.15 16.56
CA GLU A 172 3.52 -12.79 17.02
C GLU A 172 3.31 -11.80 15.87
N VAL A 173 2.96 -10.56 16.23
CA VAL A 173 2.91 -9.45 15.27
C VAL A 173 3.61 -8.23 15.83
N VAL A 174 4.23 -7.49 14.94
CA VAL A 174 4.75 -6.14 15.16
C VAL A 174 4.05 -5.20 14.18
N VAL A 175 3.34 -4.20 14.68
CA VAL A 175 2.69 -3.16 13.88
C VAL A 175 3.41 -1.84 14.12
N VAL A 176 3.84 -1.17 13.06
CA VAL A 176 4.49 0.13 13.11
C VAL A 176 3.52 1.18 12.60
N VAL A 177 3.26 2.18 13.43
CA VAL A 177 2.43 3.35 13.12
C VAL A 177 3.31 4.58 13.04
N ARG A 178 3.15 5.35 11.97
CA ARG A 178 3.83 6.63 11.74
C ARG A 178 2.91 7.60 11.02
N ASP A 179 2.92 8.86 11.42
CA ASP A 179 2.02 9.89 10.92
C ASP A 179 0.54 9.47 11.06
N GLY A 180 0.18 8.65 12.05
CA GLY A 180 -1.15 8.08 12.25
C GLY A 180 -1.60 7.04 11.21
N GLN A 181 -0.66 6.53 10.40
CA GLN A 181 -0.86 5.44 9.45
C GLN A 181 -0.13 4.18 9.92
N ILE A 182 -0.73 3.00 9.73
CA ILE A 182 -0.02 1.73 9.72
C ILE A 182 0.92 1.76 8.52
N VAL A 183 2.22 1.71 8.81
CA VAL A 183 3.30 1.73 7.81
C VAL A 183 4.08 0.41 7.74
N GLY A 184 3.98 -0.42 8.77
CA GLY A 184 4.64 -1.72 8.80
C GLY A 184 3.83 -2.74 9.57
N VAL A 185 3.81 -3.96 9.07
CA VAL A 185 3.24 -5.12 9.77
C VAL A 185 4.20 -6.29 9.56
N ASP A 186 4.77 -6.84 10.63
CA ASP A 186 5.59 -8.06 10.62
C ASP A 186 4.87 -9.11 11.44
N TYR A 187 4.08 -9.96 10.77
CA TYR A 187 3.51 -11.16 11.37
C TYR A 187 4.47 -12.33 11.13
N PHE A 188 4.79 -13.03 12.21
CA PHE A 188 5.68 -14.19 12.16
C PHE A 188 5.29 -15.20 13.22
N GLU A 189 5.67 -16.45 13.00
CA GLU A 189 5.47 -17.53 13.96
C GLU A 189 6.82 -18.09 14.36
N VAL A 190 7.06 -18.31 15.65
CA VAL A 190 8.34 -18.81 16.17
C VAL A 190 8.19 -20.22 16.75
N ALA A 191 9.18 -21.08 16.51
CA ALA A 191 9.20 -22.41 17.13
C ALA A 191 9.34 -22.28 18.65
N VAL A 192 8.48 -22.95 19.42
CA VAL A 192 8.53 -22.89 20.90
C VAL A 192 9.55 -23.84 21.51
N GLU A 193 9.94 -24.87 20.77
CA GLU A 193 10.92 -25.88 21.17
C GLU A 193 11.70 -26.40 19.95
N ASP A 194 12.77 -27.17 20.20
CA ASP A 194 13.46 -27.90 19.14
C ASP A 194 12.52 -28.96 18.55
N MET A 195 12.35 -28.95 17.22
CA MET A 195 11.45 -29.86 16.52
C MET A 195 12.01 -30.26 15.15
N GLU A 196 11.56 -31.40 14.64
CA GLU A 196 11.71 -31.73 13.23
C GLU A 196 10.53 -31.13 12.45
N SER A 197 10.83 -30.41 11.38
CA SER A 197 9.86 -29.91 10.42
C SER A 197 10.19 -30.44 9.04
N ASN A 198 9.42 -30.03 8.04
CA ASN A 198 9.75 -30.23 6.64
C ASN A 198 9.78 -28.89 5.93
N LYS A 199 10.63 -28.75 4.93
CA LYS A 199 10.69 -27.59 4.02
C LYS A 199 10.51 -28.06 2.58
N VAL A 200 10.08 -27.14 1.71
CA VAL A 200 9.96 -27.41 0.28
C VAL A 200 11.35 -27.49 -0.37
N VAL A 201 11.51 -28.43 -1.30
CA VAL A 201 12.69 -28.50 -2.17
C VAL A 201 12.47 -27.55 -3.36
N PHE A 202 13.43 -26.66 -3.59
CA PHE A 202 13.40 -25.72 -4.70
C PHE A 202 14.46 -26.06 -5.75
N ASP A 203 14.16 -25.80 -7.02
CA ASP A 203 15.13 -25.88 -8.12
C ASP A 203 16.07 -24.66 -8.17
N GLU A 204 16.98 -24.64 -9.15
CA GLU A 204 17.93 -23.53 -9.35
C GLU A 204 17.24 -22.18 -9.65
N ASP A 205 16.00 -22.21 -10.14
CA ASP A 205 15.15 -21.04 -10.43
C ASP A 205 14.26 -20.62 -9.23
N LYS A 206 14.43 -21.25 -8.06
CA LYS A 206 13.61 -21.05 -6.86
C LYS A 206 12.14 -21.43 -7.03
N LYS A 207 11.84 -22.38 -7.92
CA LYS A 207 10.50 -22.95 -8.06
C LYS A 207 10.40 -24.25 -7.27
N PRO A 208 9.25 -24.54 -6.63
CA PRO A 208 9.03 -25.80 -5.95
C PRO A 208 9.21 -26.98 -6.92
N VAL A 209 10.03 -27.96 -6.53
CA VAL A 209 10.09 -29.25 -7.21
C VAL A 209 8.79 -29.99 -6.91
N MET A 210 8.10 -30.47 -7.94
CA MET A 210 6.79 -31.11 -7.80
C MET A 210 6.92 -32.63 -7.87
N GLY A 211 6.32 -33.33 -6.91
CA GLY A 211 6.23 -34.79 -6.91
C GLY A 211 5.12 -35.32 -7.81
N ASP A 212 5.06 -36.65 -7.94
CA ASP A 212 4.09 -37.36 -8.79
C ASP A 212 2.62 -37.14 -8.37
N ASP A 213 2.38 -36.74 -7.12
CA ASP A 213 1.05 -36.44 -6.56
C ASP A 213 0.61 -34.98 -6.81
N GLY A 214 1.43 -34.19 -7.51
CA GLY A 214 1.17 -32.79 -7.80
C GLY A 214 1.37 -31.87 -6.61
N LYS A 215 2.00 -32.33 -5.52
CA LYS A 215 2.41 -31.49 -4.38
C LYS A 215 3.90 -31.19 -4.44
N PRO A 216 4.36 -30.11 -3.80
CA PRO A 216 5.79 -29.85 -3.64
C PRO A 216 6.48 -31.01 -2.92
N GLU A 217 7.65 -31.42 -3.43
CA GLU A 217 8.55 -32.31 -2.70
C GLU A 217 9.08 -31.60 -1.46
N THR A 218 9.24 -32.36 -0.38
CA THR A 218 9.69 -31.83 0.91
C THR A 218 10.82 -32.67 1.48
N GLU A 219 11.72 -32.02 2.21
CA GLU A 219 12.78 -32.69 2.98
C GLU A 219 12.73 -32.29 4.46
N PRO A 220 13.12 -33.20 5.38
CA PRO A 220 13.14 -32.91 6.80
C PRO A 220 14.21 -31.87 7.13
N VAL A 221 13.95 -31.06 8.15
CA VAL A 221 14.85 -30.01 8.64
C VAL A 221 14.69 -29.87 10.15
N GLU A 222 15.83 -29.78 10.85
CA GLU A 222 15.83 -29.45 12.27
C GLU A 222 15.53 -27.96 12.46
N VAL A 223 14.59 -27.68 13.35
CA VAL A 223 14.21 -26.32 13.75
C VAL A 223 14.55 -26.16 15.23
N LYS A 224 15.16 -25.03 15.58
CA LYS A 224 15.50 -24.70 16.96
C LYS A 224 14.46 -23.80 17.59
N ALA A 225 14.29 -23.92 18.91
CA ALA A 225 13.45 -23.02 19.67
C ALA A 225 13.85 -21.56 19.38
N GLY A 226 12.87 -20.72 19.03
CA GLY A 226 13.06 -19.32 18.65
C GLY A 226 13.28 -19.07 17.15
N ASP A 227 13.45 -20.11 16.32
CA ASP A 227 13.53 -19.94 14.88
C ASP A 227 12.19 -19.41 14.33
N ARG A 228 12.26 -18.41 13.45
CA ARG A 228 11.08 -17.89 12.73
C ARG A 228 10.70 -18.87 11.62
N LYS A 229 9.41 -19.15 11.50
CA LYS A 229 8.81 -19.92 10.41
C LYS A 229 9.11 -19.24 9.08
N SER A 230 9.65 -20.00 8.12
CA SER A 230 10.02 -19.52 6.79
C SER A 230 10.02 -20.66 5.76
N VAL A 231 10.30 -20.33 4.50
CA VAL A 231 10.50 -21.34 3.43
C VAL A 231 11.65 -22.30 3.72
N ASP A 232 12.59 -21.93 4.60
CA ASP A 232 13.75 -22.74 4.94
C ASP A 232 13.45 -23.80 6.00
N ASN A 233 12.30 -23.71 6.68
CA ASN A 233 11.95 -24.62 7.76
C ASN A 233 10.47 -25.05 7.78
N TYR A 234 9.69 -24.69 6.75
CA TYR A 234 8.26 -24.96 6.70
C TYR A 234 7.77 -25.31 5.29
N ALA A 235 6.95 -26.36 5.20
CA ALA A 235 6.55 -26.96 3.93
C ALA A 235 5.28 -26.34 3.31
N TYR A 236 4.45 -25.66 4.10
CA TYR A 236 3.17 -25.12 3.62
C TYR A 236 3.36 -23.68 3.14
N LEU A 237 3.72 -23.52 1.86
CA LEU A 237 3.97 -22.21 1.24
C LEU A 237 2.73 -21.31 1.23
N ASP A 238 1.53 -21.89 1.09
CA ASP A 238 0.28 -21.15 1.10
C ASP A 238 0.13 -20.30 2.37
N SER A 239 0.53 -20.82 3.53
CA SER A 239 0.49 -20.05 4.78
C SER A 239 1.38 -18.81 4.73
N LEU A 240 2.57 -18.92 4.13
CA LEU A 240 3.51 -17.81 3.99
C LEU A 240 3.02 -16.76 2.99
N GLU A 241 2.31 -17.21 1.95
CA GLU A 241 1.70 -16.31 0.96
C GLU A 241 0.47 -15.59 1.52
N VAL A 242 -0.38 -16.30 2.25
CA VAL A 242 -1.53 -15.71 2.97
C VAL A 242 -1.06 -14.62 3.93
N ILE A 243 0.03 -14.83 4.67
CA ILE A 243 0.61 -13.79 5.54
C ILE A 243 0.91 -12.51 4.75
N LYS A 244 1.62 -12.62 3.62
CA LYS A 244 1.97 -11.45 2.79
C LYS A 244 0.74 -10.72 2.26
N GLN A 245 -0.27 -11.45 1.80
CA GLN A 245 -1.48 -10.88 1.22
C GLN A 245 -2.31 -10.15 2.28
N VAL A 246 -2.49 -10.75 3.46
CA VAL A 246 -3.20 -10.13 4.58
C VAL A 246 -2.42 -8.91 5.09
N GLN A 247 -1.10 -9.01 5.22
CA GLN A 247 -0.22 -7.89 5.60
C GLN A 247 -0.42 -6.68 4.69
N LYS A 248 -0.39 -6.91 3.37
CA LYS A 248 -0.62 -5.89 2.35
C LYS A 248 -1.97 -5.21 2.54
N GLN A 249 -3.06 -5.99 2.65
CA GLN A 249 -4.39 -5.41 2.82
C GLN A 249 -4.54 -4.61 4.12
N ILE A 250 -3.93 -5.06 5.23
CA ILE A 250 -3.98 -4.32 6.50
C ILE A 250 -3.28 -2.96 6.39
N ILE A 251 -2.14 -2.90 5.70
CA ILE A 251 -1.42 -1.65 5.46
C ILE A 251 -2.24 -0.75 4.50
N ASP A 252 -2.73 -1.30 3.40
CA ASP A 252 -3.50 -0.57 2.38
C ASP A 252 -4.78 0.05 2.96
N ASN A 253 -5.50 -0.71 3.78
CA ASN A 253 -6.74 -0.27 4.43
C ASN A 253 -6.51 0.55 5.71
N ASN A 254 -5.26 0.67 6.15
CA ASN A 254 -4.91 1.32 7.42
C ASN A 254 -5.63 0.70 8.63
N GLY A 255 -5.79 -0.62 8.65
CA GLY A 255 -6.50 -1.36 9.70
C GLY A 255 -6.99 -2.73 9.24
N THR A 256 -7.76 -3.40 10.08
CA THR A 256 -8.33 -4.74 9.79
C THR A 256 -9.74 -4.70 9.20
N GLU A 257 -10.26 -3.51 8.93
CA GLU A 257 -11.58 -3.30 8.35
C GLU A 257 -11.53 -3.39 6.82
N ASN A 258 -12.63 -3.85 6.20
CA ASN A 258 -12.81 -3.94 4.75
C ASN A 258 -11.76 -4.78 4.01
N LEU A 259 -11.20 -5.81 4.65
CA LEU A 259 -10.27 -6.74 4.01
C LEU A 259 -11.03 -7.63 3.00
N ASP A 260 -10.49 -7.76 1.79
CA ASP A 260 -10.94 -8.72 0.78
C ASP A 260 -10.36 -10.11 1.09
N LEU A 261 -10.94 -10.76 2.10
CA LEU A 261 -10.51 -12.08 2.55
C LEU A 261 -11.01 -13.22 1.66
N ASP A 262 -12.06 -12.97 0.86
CA ASP A 262 -12.59 -13.95 -0.10
C ASP A 262 -11.60 -14.17 -1.27
N GLY A 263 -10.80 -13.15 -1.60
CA GLY A 263 -9.68 -13.24 -2.54
C GLY A 263 -8.47 -14.02 -2.01
N ILE A 264 -8.38 -14.28 -0.69
CA ILE A 264 -7.24 -14.97 -0.06
C ILE A 264 -7.66 -16.40 0.32
N THR A 265 -7.22 -17.37 -0.48
CA THR A 265 -7.55 -18.78 -0.26
C THR A 265 -6.48 -19.52 0.54
N GLY A 266 -6.88 -20.47 1.38
CA GLY A 266 -5.96 -21.26 2.21
C GLY A 266 -5.64 -20.63 3.56
N ALA A 267 -4.95 -21.40 4.42
CA ALA A 267 -4.43 -20.99 5.74
C ALA A 267 -5.36 -20.08 6.59
N THR A 268 -6.66 -20.41 6.65
CA THR A 268 -7.68 -19.64 7.38
C THR A 268 -7.26 -19.32 8.81
N ASN A 269 -6.72 -20.29 9.54
CA ASN A 269 -6.28 -20.06 10.91
C ASN A 269 -5.14 -19.03 11.02
N THR A 270 -4.15 -19.05 10.11
CA THR A 270 -3.06 -18.07 10.08
C THR A 270 -3.60 -16.67 9.81
N ARG A 271 -4.49 -16.54 8.82
CA ARG A 271 -5.15 -15.26 8.52
C ARG A 271 -5.92 -14.71 9.71
N ASP A 272 -6.78 -15.54 10.29
CA ASP A 272 -7.66 -15.10 11.38
C ASP A 272 -6.83 -14.73 12.62
N THR A 273 -5.79 -15.52 12.94
CA THR A 273 -4.83 -15.20 14.01
C THR A 273 -4.10 -13.88 13.75
N MET A 274 -3.63 -13.64 12.51
CA MET A 274 -2.96 -12.40 12.16
C MET A 274 -3.86 -11.17 12.38
N ILE A 275 -5.12 -11.25 11.95
CA ILE A 275 -6.11 -10.17 12.14
C ILE A 275 -6.33 -9.90 13.63
N GLU A 276 -6.60 -10.94 14.42
CA GLU A 276 -6.79 -10.82 15.86
C GLU A 276 -5.58 -10.20 16.57
N LEU A 277 -4.36 -10.60 16.20
CA LEU A 277 -3.15 -10.04 16.78
C LEU A 277 -2.91 -8.59 16.37
N VAL A 278 -3.21 -8.21 15.13
CA VAL A 278 -3.12 -6.81 14.70
C VAL A 278 -4.13 -5.95 15.47
N GLU A 279 -5.36 -6.41 15.65
CA GLU A 279 -6.37 -5.72 16.45
C GLU A 279 -5.91 -5.53 17.90
N LYS A 280 -5.41 -6.60 18.52
CA LYS A 280 -4.85 -6.58 19.89
C LYS A 280 -3.66 -5.62 19.99
N ALA A 281 -2.76 -5.59 19.00
CA ALA A 281 -1.64 -4.65 18.98
C ALA A 281 -2.12 -3.20 18.87
N LEU A 282 -3.11 -2.93 18.02
CA LEU A 282 -3.65 -1.59 17.77
C LEU A 282 -4.52 -1.03 18.90
N GLU A 283 -4.91 -1.81 19.91
CA GLU A 283 -5.57 -1.29 21.12
C GLU A 283 -4.73 -0.20 21.80
N GLY A 284 -3.39 -0.34 21.78
CA GLY A 284 -2.47 0.66 22.31
C GLY A 284 -2.28 1.89 21.42
N ALA A 285 -2.73 1.83 20.16
CA ALA A 285 -2.57 2.89 19.17
C ALA A 285 -3.77 3.85 19.09
N LYS A 286 -4.91 3.48 19.70
CA LYS A 286 -6.13 4.29 19.78
C LYS A 286 -6.06 5.35 20.89
#